data_AF-A0A528V5E1-F1
#
_entry.id   AF-A0A528V5E1-F1
#
_cell.length_a   1.000
_cell.length_b   1.000
_cell.length_c   1.000
_cell.angle_alpha   90.00
_cell.angle_beta   90.00
_cell.angle_gamma   90.00
#
_symmetry.space_group_name_H-M   'P 1'
#
loop_
_entity.id
_entity.type
_entity.pdbx_description
1 polymer ?
#
loop_
_entity_poly.entity_id
_entity_poly.type
_entity_poly.pdbx_seq_one_letter_code
_entity_poly.pdbx_strand_id
1 'polypeptide(L)'
;TSRRLIVSRILLVMVAVLAAYVASTKPSDILSMVSWAFSLAAGGLFPALVLGVWWKRANTAGAVAGMIAGFGITLFYLVMTQYGADFDKATPNME
;
A
#
# COMPACT_ATOMS: atom_id res chain seq x y z
N THR A 1 0.19 -3.91 -32.22
CA THR A 1 -0.67 -4.27 -31.06
C THR A 1 -0.18 -5.50 -30.29
N SER A 2 0.42 -6.52 -30.93
CA SER A 2 0.85 -7.76 -30.26
C SER A 2 1.95 -7.62 -29.18
N ARG A 3 2.87 -6.64 -29.28
CA ARG A 3 3.92 -6.42 -28.27
C ARG A 3 3.36 -6.08 -26.87
N ARG A 4 2.26 -5.34 -26.78
CA ARG A 4 1.65 -4.95 -25.49
C ARG A 4 1.14 -6.18 -24.72
N LEU A 5 0.54 -7.13 -25.43
CA LEU A 5 0.00 -8.36 -24.85
C LEU A 5 1.11 -9.32 -24.38
N ILE A 6 2.22 -9.39 -25.12
CA ILE A 6 3.39 -10.18 -24.71
C ILE A 6 4.00 -9.62 -23.43
N VAL A 7 4.15 -8.30 -23.35
CA VAL A 7 4.67 -7.63 -22.14
C VAL A 7 3.76 -7.88 -20.94
N SER A 8 2.43 -7.73 -21.10
CA SER A 8 1.48 -8.05 -20.04
C SER A 8 1.56 -9.51 -19.59
N ARG A 9 1.71 -10.46 -20.53
CA ARG A 9 1.81 -11.88 -20.19
C ARG A 9 3.10 -12.21 -19.43
N ILE A 10 4.23 -11.64 -19.83
CA ILE A 10 5.52 -11.83 -19.13
C ILE A 10 5.44 -11.26 -17.71
N LEU A 11 4.85 -10.07 -17.54
CA LEU A 11 4.64 -9.47 -16.22
C LEU A 11 3.74 -10.34 -15.34
N LEU A 12 2.65 -10.89 -15.89
CA LEU A 12 1.77 -11.80 -15.14
C LEU A 12 2.51 -13.06 -14.67
N VAL A 13 3.34 -13.66 -15.52
CA VAL A 13 4.13 -14.84 -15.16
C VAL A 13 5.16 -14.49 -14.07
N MET A 14 5.86 -13.35 -14.20
CA MET A 14 6.80 -12.87 -13.17
C MET A 14 6.11 -12.67 -11.81
N VAL A 15 4.95 -12.00 -11.79
CA VAL A 15 4.18 -11.78 -10.56
C VAL A 15 3.70 -13.10 -9.96
N ALA A 16 3.26 -14.05 -10.78
CA ALA A 16 2.83 -15.36 -10.32
C ALA A 16 3.96 -16.15 -9.62
N VAL A 17 5.17 -16.11 -10.17
CA VAL A 17 6.35 -16.77 -9.56
C VAL A 17 6.70 -16.12 -8.23
N LEU A 18 6.71 -14.78 -8.16
CA LEU A 18 6.95 -14.04 -6.92
C LEU A 18 5.88 -14.34 -5.85
N ALA A 19 4.60 -14.37 -6.24
CA ALA A 19 3.51 -14.69 -5.31
C ALA A 19 3.61 -16.13 -4.78
N ALA A 20 3.94 -17.11 -5.65
CA ALA A 20 4.15 -18.49 -5.23
C ALA A 20 5.34 -18.63 -4.26
N TYR A 21 6.41 -17.85 -4.47
CA TYR A 21 7.55 -17.80 -3.56
C TYR A 21 7.16 -17.22 -2.19
N VAL A 22 6.48 -16.06 -2.17
CA VAL A 22 6.01 -15.42 -0.92
C VAL A 22 4.98 -16.29 -0.19
N ALA A 23 4.11 -17.01 -0.91
CA ALA A 23 3.17 -17.94 -0.31
C ALA A 23 3.85 -19.18 0.30
N SER A 24 4.95 -19.65 -0.31
CA SER A 24 5.71 -20.81 0.20
C SER A 24 6.49 -20.48 1.48
N THR A 25 6.87 -19.22 1.67
CA THR A 25 7.47 -18.73 2.92
C THR A 25 6.38 -18.50 3.98
N LYS A 26 5.70 -19.56 4.42
CA LYS A 26 4.68 -19.65 5.51
C LYS A 26 4.44 -18.32 6.25
N PRO A 27 3.78 -17.33 5.62
CA PRO A 27 3.82 -15.98 6.13
C PRO A 27 2.74 -15.84 7.19
N SER A 28 3.02 -14.98 8.17
CA SER A 28 2.05 -14.48 9.13
C SER A 28 0.77 -14.00 8.44
N ASP A 29 -0.32 -13.95 9.22
CA ASP A 29 -1.70 -13.68 8.82
C ASP A 29 -1.83 -12.85 7.53
N ILE A 30 -2.21 -13.51 6.42
CA ILE A 30 -2.30 -12.94 5.06
C ILE A 30 -3.17 -11.68 5.07
N LEU A 31 -4.19 -11.68 5.93
CA LEU A 31 -5.13 -10.58 6.09
C LEU A 31 -4.44 -9.30 6.59
N SER A 32 -3.44 -9.44 7.46
CA SER A 32 -2.59 -8.30 7.86
C SER A 32 -1.76 -7.83 6.67
N MET A 33 -0.99 -8.70 6.00
CA MET A 33 -0.12 -8.26 4.89
C MET A 33 -0.87 -7.48 3.79
N VAL A 34 -2.08 -7.91 3.41
CA VAL A 34 -2.90 -7.18 2.43
C VAL A 34 -3.50 -5.90 2.98
N SER A 35 -3.92 -5.87 4.25
CA SER A 35 -4.51 -4.67 4.88
C SER A 35 -3.50 -3.52 4.95
N TRP A 36 -2.24 -3.83 5.21
CA TRP A 36 -1.15 -2.84 5.28
C TRP A 36 -0.86 -2.28 3.88
N ALA A 37 -0.79 -3.15 2.87
CA ALA A 37 -0.59 -2.75 1.48
C ALA A 37 -1.76 -1.91 0.93
N PHE A 38 -3.01 -2.33 1.16
CA PHE A 38 -4.19 -1.61 0.69
C PHE A 38 -4.35 -0.27 1.40
N SER A 39 -4.05 -0.19 2.70
CA SER A 39 -4.04 1.08 3.44
C SER A 39 -3.06 2.07 2.81
N LEU A 40 -1.81 1.66 2.56
CA LEU A 40 -0.79 2.50 1.91
C LEU A 40 -1.22 2.95 0.50
N ALA A 41 -1.80 2.05 -0.29
CA ALA A 41 -2.28 2.36 -1.63
C ALA A 41 -3.44 3.35 -1.60
N ALA A 42 -4.43 3.14 -0.73
CA ALA A 42 -5.55 4.06 -0.53
C ALA A 42 -5.07 5.44 -0.05
N GLY A 43 -4.13 5.46 0.89
CA GLY A 43 -3.50 6.68 1.40
C GLY A 43 -2.81 7.52 0.34
N GLY A 44 -2.05 6.90 -0.56
CA GLY A 44 -1.33 7.62 -1.62
C GLY A 44 -2.22 8.01 -2.82
N LEU A 45 -3.18 7.16 -3.19
CA LEU A 45 -4.01 7.35 -4.38
C LEU A 45 -5.23 8.25 -4.12
N PHE A 46 -5.83 8.18 -2.94
CA PHE A 46 -7.06 8.92 -2.63
C PHE A 46 -6.89 10.45 -2.68
N PRO A 47 -5.91 11.08 -2.00
CA PRO A 47 -5.71 12.52 -2.10
C PRO A 47 -5.28 12.97 -3.50
N ALA A 48 -4.49 12.16 -4.22
CA ALA A 48 -4.14 12.43 -5.61
C ALA A 48 -5.38 12.43 -6.53
N LEU A 49 -6.29 11.47 -6.34
CA LEU A 49 -7.56 11.39 -7.06
C LEU A 49 -8.51 12.54 -6.69
N VAL A 50 -8.67 12.86 -5.40
CA VAL A 50 -9.54 13.97 -4.94
C VAL A 50 -9.06 15.32 -5.48
N LEU A 51 -7.75 15.60 -5.42
CA LEU A 51 -7.16 16.81 -6.00
C LEU A 51 -7.30 16.86 -7.53
N GLY A 52 -7.19 15.72 -8.21
CA GLY A 52 -7.35 15.61 -9.66
C GLY A 52 -8.79 15.82 -10.14
N VAL A 53 -9.80 15.35 -9.39
CA VAL A 53 -11.22 15.48 -9.76
C VAL A 53 -11.73 16.91 -9.54
N TRP A 54 -11.35 17.56 -8.44
CA TRP A 54 -11.90 18.86 -8.06
C TRP A 54 -11.15 20.07 -8.63
N TRP A 55 -9.92 19.91 -9.12
CA TRP A 55 -9.14 21.03 -9.65
C TRP A 55 -8.94 20.93 -11.16
N LYS A 56 -9.77 21.65 -11.94
CA LYS A 56 -9.69 21.73 -13.41
C LYS A 56 -8.38 22.34 -13.97
N ARG A 57 -7.48 22.82 -13.08
CA ARG A 57 -6.15 23.40 -13.38
C ARG A 57 -5.03 22.71 -12.59
N ALA A 58 -5.23 21.45 -12.19
CA ALA A 58 -4.29 20.66 -11.39
C ALA A 58 -2.92 20.58 -12.06
N ASN A 59 -1.98 21.35 -11.53
CA ASN A 59 -0.57 21.31 -11.92
C ASN A 59 0.06 20.04 -11.35
N THR A 60 1.06 19.46 -12.02
CA THR A 60 1.76 18.23 -11.61
C THR A 60 2.22 18.28 -10.14
N ALA A 61 2.60 19.47 -9.67
CA ALA A 61 3.00 19.72 -8.28
C ALA A 61 1.90 19.44 -7.24
N GLY A 62 0.62 19.71 -7.55
CA GLY A 62 -0.50 19.44 -6.64
C GLY A 62 -0.80 17.95 -6.49
N ALA A 63 -0.70 17.20 -7.60
CA ALA A 63 -0.83 15.74 -7.56
C ALA A 63 0.31 15.10 -6.75
N VAL A 64 1.55 15.55 -6.95
CA VAL A 64 2.72 15.05 -6.20
C VAL A 64 2.64 15.42 -4.71
N ALA A 65 2.25 16.66 -4.39
CA ALA A 65 2.03 17.07 -2.99
C ALA A 65 0.93 16.25 -2.31
N GLY A 66 -0.16 15.94 -3.03
CA GLY A 66 -1.22 15.06 -2.55
C GLY A 66 -0.76 13.62 -2.31
N MET A 67 0.01 13.05 -3.24
CA MET A 67 0.61 11.71 -3.06
C MET A 67 1.54 11.67 -1.86
N ILE A 68 2.41 12.67 -1.68
CA ILE A 68 3.36 12.70 -0.56
C ILE A 68 2.63 12.92 0.77
N ALA A 69 1.66 13.82 0.83
CA ALA A 69 0.88 14.06 2.04
C ALA A 69 0.06 12.83 2.44
N GLY A 70 -0.61 12.19 1.48
CA GLY A 70 -1.38 10.97 1.69
C GLY A 70 -0.53 9.78 2.12
N PHE A 71 0.57 9.55 1.39
CA PHE A 71 1.53 8.49 1.72
C PHE A 71 2.19 8.75 3.08
N GLY A 72 2.49 10.01 3.41
CA GLY A 72 3.04 10.41 4.70
C GLY A 72 2.08 10.17 5.87
N ILE A 73 0.80 10.52 5.72
CA ILE A 73 -0.22 10.27 6.76
C ILE A 73 -0.43 8.78 6.98
N THR A 74 -0.47 7.98 5.91
CA THR A 74 -0.65 6.54 6.05
C THR A 74 0.59 5.84 6.59
N LEU A 75 1.80 6.23 6.16
CA LEU A 75 3.03 5.75 6.79
C LEU A 75 3.09 6.12 8.27
N PHE A 76 2.70 7.35 8.63
CA PHE A 76 2.63 7.78 10.02
C PHE A 76 1.65 6.93 10.83
N TYR A 77 0.44 6.69 10.31
CA TYR A 77 -0.55 5.83 10.95
C TYR A 77 -0.06 4.38 11.10
N LEU A 78 0.61 3.86 10.07
CA LEU A 78 1.17 2.51 10.01
C LEU A 78 2.30 2.33 11.05
N VAL A 79 3.19 3.31 11.16
CA VAL A 79 4.25 3.35 12.18
C VAL A 79 3.64 3.50 13.57
N MET A 80 2.70 4.44 13.75
CA MET A 80 2.03 4.67 15.04
C MET A 80 1.27 3.41 15.52
N THR A 81 0.66 2.66 14.60
CA THR A 81 -0.09 1.44 14.93
C THR A 81 0.82 0.22 15.15
N GLN A 82 1.97 0.07 14.48
CA GLN A 82 2.92 -1.01 14.84
C GLN A 82 3.65 -0.72 16.13
N TYR A 83 4.24 0.47 16.27
CA TYR A 83 4.97 0.85 17.48
C TYR A 83 4.03 1.05 18.67
N GLY A 84 2.77 1.44 18.45
CA GLY A 84 1.70 1.45 19.45
C GLY A 84 1.20 0.05 19.83
N ALA A 85 1.11 -0.88 18.87
CA ALA A 85 0.77 -2.28 19.13
C ALA A 85 1.90 -3.04 19.84
N ASP A 86 3.13 -2.52 19.88
CA ASP A 86 4.19 -3.07 20.72
C ASP A 86 4.05 -2.66 22.21
N PHE A 87 3.31 -1.58 22.51
CA PHE A 87 2.88 -1.27 23.89
C PHE A 87 1.62 -2.06 24.31
N ASP A 88 0.75 -2.42 23.37
CA ASP A 88 -0.43 -3.28 23.64
C ASP A 88 -0.05 -4.75 23.89
N LYS A 89 1.01 -5.26 23.25
CA LYS A 89 1.62 -6.56 23.60
C LYS A 89 2.40 -6.54 24.92
N ALA A 90 2.67 -5.35 25.48
CA ALA A 90 3.34 -5.16 26.76
C ALA A 90 2.37 -4.94 27.94
N THR A 91 1.09 -5.28 27.76
CA THR A 91 0.22 -5.70 28.87
C THR A 91 0.06 -7.21 28.82
N PRO A 92 0.98 -7.98 29.42
CA PRO A 92 0.67 -9.34 29.80
C PRO A 92 -0.58 -9.29 30.67
N ASN A 93 -1.54 -10.15 30.36
CA ASN A 93 -2.45 -10.77 31.31
C ASN A 93 -2.39 -10.17 32.74
N MET A 94 -3.40 -9.37 33.09
CA MET A 94 -3.72 -9.18 34.50
C MET A 94 -4.26 -10.50 35.06
N GLU A 95 -3.34 -11.35 35.52
CA GLU A 95 -3.48 -12.17 36.73
C GLU A 95 -2.26 -11.91 37.63
#